data_AF-A0A2V9Z1N9-F1
#
_entry.id   AF-A0A2V9Z1N9-F1
#
_cell.length_a   1.000
_cell.length_b   1.000
_cell.length_c   1.000
_cell.angle_alpha   90.00
_cell.angle_beta   90.00
_cell.angle_gamma   90.00
#
_symmetry.space_group_name_H-M   'P 1'
#
loop_
_entity.id
_entity.type
_entity.pdbx_description
1 polymer ?
#
loop_
_entity_poly.entity_id
_entity_poly.type
_entity_poly.pdbx_seq_one_letter_code
_entity_poly.pdbx_strand_id
1 'polypeptide(L)'
;ELSRGPRENRHRPAIDVLFRTAARSYGRRVIGVVLSGQLDDGSSGLMAIRMRGGTGIVQDPADALSSQMPTCAIQYAGADYVVGVTQIPDLLNRLTREPLLAAAPEANLFTPDGIEEEAEVSTLEGTPVKHKHGKPSAFACPECSGVLWELEEGELLRFRCRVGHAYTADALRVALSDHSEDALWAAMRALEEKAALLLRMSTRVQEWLSRQYKDEAEAMEKHAVELRRILLANQELAETQADTSDAA
;
A
#
# COMPACT_ATOMS: atom_id res chain seq x y z
N GLU A 1 -10.76 7.33 -16.44
CA GLU A 1 -9.75 6.92 -17.45
C GLU A 1 -8.91 5.79 -16.87
N LEU A 2 -8.45 4.83 -17.67
CA LEU A 2 -7.56 3.78 -17.18
C LEU A 2 -6.11 4.24 -17.42
N SER A 3 -5.38 4.56 -16.35
CA SER A 3 -3.98 5.00 -16.44
C SER A 3 -3.00 3.90 -16.04
N ARG A 4 -1.73 4.08 -16.41
CA ARG A 4 -0.58 3.32 -15.91
C ARG A 4 0.28 4.07 -14.90
N GLY A 5 -0.35 4.97 -14.16
CA GLY A 5 0.26 5.67 -13.04
C GLY A 5 0.86 4.74 -11.98
N PRO A 6 1.66 5.32 -11.06
CA PRO A 6 2.29 4.59 -9.95
C PRO A 6 1.25 3.89 -9.07
N ARG A 7 1.68 2.83 -8.37
CA ARG A 7 0.83 2.12 -7.40
C ARG A 7 0.51 2.99 -6.17
N GLU A 8 -0.67 2.77 -5.59
CA GLU A 8 -1.11 3.38 -4.33
C GLU A 8 -1.44 2.24 -3.35
N ASN A 9 -0.90 2.31 -2.13
CA ASN A 9 -0.96 1.27 -1.11
C ASN A 9 -0.52 -0.12 -1.61
N ARG A 10 0.51 -0.18 -2.48
CA ARG A 10 1.02 -1.39 -3.19
C ARG A 10 0.08 -1.99 -4.25
N HIS A 11 -1.11 -1.43 -4.45
CA HIS A 11 -2.14 -2.00 -5.32
C HIS A 11 -2.27 -1.26 -6.66
N ARG A 12 -2.67 -2.02 -7.67
CA ARG A 12 -3.17 -1.52 -8.95
C ARG A 12 -4.07 -2.58 -9.60
N PRO A 13 -5.39 -2.33 -9.75
CA PRO A 13 -6.12 -1.11 -9.37
C PRO A 13 -6.14 -0.90 -7.84
N ALA A 14 -6.11 0.37 -7.41
CA ALA A 14 -6.19 0.77 -6.01
C ALA A 14 -7.56 1.40 -5.71
N ILE A 15 -8.15 1.08 -4.55
CA ILE A 15 -9.49 1.54 -4.17
C ILE A 15 -9.49 3.04 -3.96
N ASP A 16 -8.45 3.57 -3.28
CA ASP A 16 -8.32 5.00 -3.02
C ASP A 16 -8.32 5.83 -4.32
N VAL A 17 -7.61 5.38 -5.37
CA VAL A 17 -7.57 6.06 -6.67
C VAL A 17 -8.95 6.06 -7.34
N LEU A 18 -9.64 4.92 -7.33
CA LEU A 18 -10.99 4.80 -7.89
C LEU A 18 -11.96 5.77 -7.19
N PHE A 19 -11.96 5.76 -5.87
CA PHE A 19 -12.87 6.59 -5.08
C PHE A 19 -12.56 8.09 -5.25
N ARG A 20 -11.28 8.47 -5.23
CA ARG A 20 -10.86 9.87 -5.40
C ARG A 20 -11.23 10.42 -6.79
N THR A 21 -11.00 9.63 -7.84
CA THR A 21 -11.34 10.03 -9.22
C THR A 21 -12.87 10.08 -9.44
N ALA A 22 -13.62 9.15 -8.83
CA ALA A 22 -15.08 9.19 -8.85
C ALA A 22 -15.62 10.42 -8.11
N ALA A 23 -15.13 10.69 -6.90
CA ALA A 23 -15.51 11.85 -6.08
C ALA A 23 -15.25 13.17 -6.83
N ARG A 24 -14.09 13.30 -7.48
CA ARG A 24 -13.77 14.46 -8.33
C ARG A 24 -14.75 14.63 -9.49
N SER A 25 -15.09 13.53 -10.17
CA SER A 25 -15.88 13.59 -11.41
C SER A 25 -17.39 13.76 -11.17
N TYR A 26 -17.91 13.13 -10.11
CA TYR A 26 -19.35 13.01 -9.88
C TYR A 26 -19.83 13.65 -8.57
N GLY A 27 -18.91 14.03 -7.67
CA GLY A 27 -19.22 14.70 -6.41
C GLY A 27 -20.25 13.92 -5.57
N ARG A 28 -21.30 14.61 -5.13
CA ARG A 28 -22.42 14.05 -4.34
C ARG A 28 -23.19 12.89 -4.98
N ARG A 29 -22.97 12.58 -6.26
CA ARG A 29 -23.59 11.43 -6.94
C ARG A 29 -22.85 10.12 -6.70
N VAL A 30 -21.72 10.15 -6.00
CA VAL A 30 -20.92 8.96 -5.71
C VAL A 30 -21.41 8.29 -4.44
N ILE A 31 -21.58 6.98 -4.52
CA ILE A 31 -21.73 6.09 -3.36
C ILE A 31 -20.47 5.23 -3.31
N GLY A 32 -19.66 5.42 -2.27
CA GLY A 32 -18.49 4.58 -1.98
C GLY A 32 -18.89 3.45 -1.04
N VAL A 33 -18.48 2.22 -1.36
CA VAL A 33 -18.74 1.04 -0.52
C VAL A 33 -17.42 0.37 -0.19
N VAL A 34 -17.04 0.37 1.09
CA VAL A 34 -15.88 -0.39 1.59
C VAL A 34 -16.36 -1.73 2.16
N LEU A 35 -15.81 -2.82 1.65
CA LEU A 35 -16.14 -4.19 2.06
C LEU A 35 -14.99 -4.79 2.87
N SER A 36 -15.18 -6.04 3.31
CA SER A 36 -14.16 -6.88 3.92
C SER A 36 -12.84 -6.84 3.16
N GLY A 37 -11.73 -6.68 3.88
CA GLY A 37 -10.39 -6.58 3.31
C GLY A 37 -9.33 -6.30 4.37
N GLN A 38 -8.06 -6.44 3.97
CA GLN A 38 -6.90 -6.15 4.82
C GLN A 38 -6.35 -4.76 4.51
N LEU A 39 -5.63 -4.18 5.48
CA LEU A 39 -5.07 -2.82 5.42
C LEU A 39 -6.16 -1.75 5.24
N ASP A 40 -5.77 -0.55 4.83
CA ASP A 40 -6.58 0.65 4.84
C ASP A 40 -6.84 1.25 3.44
N ASP A 41 -6.54 0.51 2.36
CA ASP A 41 -6.85 0.92 0.99
C ASP A 41 -8.36 1.09 0.81
N GLY A 42 -8.81 2.31 0.51
CA GLY A 42 -10.21 2.70 0.45
C GLY A 42 -10.60 3.71 1.53
N SER A 43 -9.81 3.88 2.60
CA SER A 43 -10.10 4.84 3.68
C SER A 43 -9.93 6.29 3.19
N SER A 44 -8.79 6.64 2.59
CA SER A 44 -8.54 7.98 2.05
C SER A 44 -9.51 8.30 0.91
N GLY A 45 -9.80 7.31 0.06
CA GLY A 45 -10.77 7.41 -1.01
C GLY A 45 -12.19 7.65 -0.51
N LEU A 46 -12.63 6.91 0.52
CA LEU A 46 -13.97 7.04 1.09
C LEU A 46 -14.13 8.41 1.77
N MET A 47 -13.07 8.88 2.43
CA MET A 47 -13.00 10.22 2.98
C MET A 47 -13.18 11.27 1.88
N ALA A 48 -12.50 11.12 0.73
CA ALA A 48 -12.66 12.02 -0.41
C ALA A 48 -14.09 12.03 -0.99
N ILE A 49 -14.78 10.88 -1.03
CA ILE A 49 -16.19 10.77 -1.43
C ILE A 49 -17.07 11.58 -0.48
N ARG A 50 -16.93 11.35 0.83
CA ARG A 50 -17.73 12.03 1.87
C ARG A 50 -17.50 13.54 1.85
N MET A 51 -16.25 13.98 1.73
CA MET A 51 -15.90 15.40 1.66
C MET A 51 -16.53 16.12 0.45
N ARG A 52 -16.73 15.41 -0.67
CA ARG A 52 -17.43 15.94 -1.85
C ARG A 52 -18.96 15.78 -1.77
N GLY A 53 -19.48 15.41 -0.60
CA GLY A 53 -20.90 15.24 -0.32
C GLY A 53 -21.50 13.95 -0.89
N GLY A 54 -20.67 12.98 -1.28
CA GLY A 54 -21.11 11.63 -1.63
C GLY A 54 -21.43 10.80 -0.40
N THR A 55 -22.00 9.61 -0.61
CA THR A 55 -22.38 8.70 0.48
C THR A 55 -21.31 7.64 0.69
N GLY A 56 -20.89 7.45 1.95
CA GLY A 56 -19.99 6.37 2.34
C GLY A 56 -20.73 5.25 3.06
N ILE A 57 -20.63 4.03 2.51
CA ILE A 57 -21.15 2.80 3.10
C ILE A 57 -19.98 1.91 3.47
N VAL A 58 -20.01 1.33 4.67
CA VAL A 58 -19.00 0.37 5.12
C VAL A 58 -19.69 -0.92 5.55
N GLN A 59 -19.16 -2.07 5.13
CA GLN A 59 -19.61 -3.36 5.64
C GLN A 59 -19.40 -3.41 7.16
N ASP A 60 -20.37 -3.91 7.91
CA ASP A 60 -20.23 -4.12 9.35
C ASP A 60 -18.98 -4.99 9.63
N PRO A 61 -17.99 -4.50 10.43
CA PRO A 61 -16.79 -5.27 10.75
C PRO A 61 -17.10 -6.63 11.39
N ALA A 62 -18.23 -6.77 12.08
CA ALA A 62 -18.64 -8.03 12.70
C ALA A 62 -19.13 -9.09 11.68
N ASP A 63 -19.51 -8.65 10.47
CA ASP A 63 -19.95 -9.50 9.35
C ASP A 63 -18.86 -9.64 8.27
N ALA A 64 -17.69 -9.02 8.48
CA ALA A 64 -16.58 -9.05 7.55
C ALA A 64 -15.69 -10.29 7.78
N LEU A 65 -15.26 -10.93 6.68
CA LEU A 65 -14.27 -12.01 6.76
C LEU A 65 -12.91 -11.48 7.24
N SER A 66 -12.56 -10.26 6.83
CA SER A 66 -11.43 -9.49 7.34
C SER A 66 -11.93 -8.08 7.70
N SER A 67 -11.94 -7.80 8.99
CA SER A 67 -12.54 -6.59 9.58
C SER A 67 -11.62 -5.36 9.53
N GLN A 68 -10.34 -5.52 9.17
CA GLN A 68 -9.35 -4.45 9.22
C GLN A 68 -9.72 -3.27 8.32
N MET A 69 -10.00 -3.50 7.04
CA MET A 69 -10.32 -2.43 6.09
C MET A 69 -11.64 -1.71 6.43
N PRO A 70 -12.75 -2.40 6.76
CA PRO A 70 -13.94 -1.74 7.31
C PRO A 70 -13.67 -0.90 8.57
N THR A 71 -12.88 -1.42 9.51
CA THR A 71 -12.55 -0.72 10.75
C THR A 71 -11.75 0.55 10.48
N CYS A 72 -10.73 0.46 9.61
CA CYS A 72 -9.94 1.61 9.18
C CYS A 72 -10.80 2.66 8.47
N ALA A 73 -11.70 2.23 7.56
CA ALA A 73 -12.58 3.15 6.86
C ALA A 73 -13.52 3.90 7.83
N ILE A 74 -14.11 3.21 8.82
CA ILE A 74 -14.94 3.84 9.85
C ILE A 74 -14.10 4.83 10.69
N GLN A 75 -12.90 4.42 11.12
CA GLN A 75 -12.04 5.21 11.97
C GLN A 75 -11.55 6.49 11.28
N TYR A 76 -11.04 6.38 10.06
CA TYR A 76 -10.35 7.49 9.39
C TYR A 76 -11.27 8.31 8.49
N ALA A 77 -12.26 7.70 7.83
CA ALA A 77 -13.16 8.39 6.92
C ALA A 77 -14.54 8.68 7.52
N GLY A 78 -14.98 7.85 8.48
CA GLY A 78 -16.38 7.76 8.89
C GLY A 78 -17.26 7.05 7.86
N ALA A 79 -18.52 6.79 8.24
CA ALA A 79 -19.51 6.15 7.39
C ALA A 79 -20.90 6.75 7.60
N ASP A 80 -21.72 6.83 6.55
CA ASP A 80 -23.13 7.23 6.65
C ASP A 80 -23.98 6.01 7.00
N TYR A 81 -23.55 4.84 6.53
CA TYR A 81 -24.16 3.56 6.81
C TYR A 81 -23.09 2.51 7.13
N VAL A 82 -23.27 1.83 8.25
CA VAL A 82 -22.56 0.59 8.59
C VAL A 82 -23.59 -0.52 8.62
N VAL A 83 -23.50 -1.46 7.69
CA VAL A 83 -24.53 -2.50 7.49
C VAL A 83 -23.91 -3.84 7.11
N GLY A 84 -24.60 -4.94 7.41
CA GLY A 84 -24.15 -6.27 6.97
C GLY A 84 -24.16 -6.39 5.44
N VAL A 85 -23.30 -7.26 4.89
CA VAL A 85 -23.10 -7.44 3.45
C VAL A 85 -24.40 -7.77 2.71
N THR A 86 -25.29 -8.50 3.38
CA THR A 86 -26.60 -8.90 2.84
C THR A 86 -27.59 -7.73 2.72
N GLN A 87 -27.37 -6.64 3.46
CA GLN A 87 -28.22 -5.45 3.46
C GLN A 87 -27.76 -4.39 2.44
N ILE A 88 -26.49 -4.46 2.00
CA ILE A 88 -25.90 -3.50 1.06
C ILE A 88 -26.68 -3.41 -0.27
N PRO A 89 -27.12 -4.52 -0.90
CA PRO A 89 -27.84 -4.44 -2.18
C PRO A 89 -29.15 -3.64 -2.09
N ASP A 90 -29.95 -3.86 -1.05
CA ASP A 90 -31.21 -3.15 -0.84
C ASP A 90 -30.97 -1.67 -0.51
N LEU A 91 -29.92 -1.39 0.27
CA LEU A 91 -29.48 -0.03 0.57
C LEU A 91 -29.10 0.72 -0.72
N LEU A 92 -28.29 0.11 -1.60
CA LEU A 92 -27.90 0.70 -2.88
C LEU A 92 -29.11 0.93 -3.80
N ASN A 93 -30.03 -0.03 -3.89
CA ASN A 93 -31.26 0.10 -4.67
C ASN A 93 -32.13 1.27 -4.20
N ARG A 94 -32.18 1.51 -2.88
CA ARG A 94 -32.90 2.64 -2.30
C ARG A 94 -32.19 3.96 -2.61
N LEU A 95 -30.91 4.08 -2.26
CA LEU A 95 -30.14 5.33 -2.39
C LEU A 95 -30.05 5.82 -3.85
N THR A 96 -29.93 4.91 -4.81
CA THR A 96 -29.87 5.27 -6.25
C THR A 96 -31.19 5.81 -6.81
N ARG A 97 -32.30 5.62 -6.09
CA ARG A 97 -33.65 6.10 -6.48
C ARG A 97 -34.09 7.32 -5.69
N GLU A 98 -33.40 7.66 -4.61
CA GLU A 98 -33.71 8.83 -3.80
C GLU A 98 -33.24 10.11 -4.51
N PRO A 99 -34.08 11.17 -4.56
CA PRO A 99 -33.66 12.43 -5.12
C PRO A 99 -32.58 13.05 -4.22
N LEU A 100 -31.53 13.58 -4.84
CA LEU A 100 -30.51 14.34 -4.12
C LEU A 100 -31.15 15.59 -3.54
N LEU A 101 -31.29 15.65 -2.22
CA LEU A 101 -31.73 16.85 -1.53
C LEU A 101 -30.72 17.99 -1.76
N ALA A 102 -31.22 19.23 -1.82
CA ALA A 102 -30.35 20.41 -1.85
C ALA A 102 -29.48 20.43 -0.58
N ALA A 103 -28.18 20.67 -0.76
CA ALA A 103 -27.19 20.49 0.31
C ALA A 103 -27.44 21.40 1.52
N ALA A 104 -27.19 20.88 2.72
CA ALA A 104 -26.85 21.68 3.89
C ALA A 104 -25.52 22.42 3.63
N PRO A 105 -25.27 23.57 4.29
CA PRO A 105 -24.04 24.34 4.09
C PRO A 105 -22.82 23.47 4.40
N GLU A 106 -21.81 23.57 3.54
CA GLU A 106 -20.57 22.81 3.56
C GLU A 106 -19.95 22.79 4.97
N ALA A 107 -19.90 21.60 5.59
CA ALA A 107 -19.01 21.37 6.72
C ALA A 107 -17.57 21.35 6.15
N ASN A 108 -16.98 22.53 6.08
CA ASN A 108 -15.55 22.75 5.81
C ASN A 108 -14.70 21.83 6.69
N LEU A 109 -14.21 20.72 6.14
CA LEU A 109 -13.24 19.87 6.82
C LEU A 109 -11.95 19.62 6.04
N PHE A 110 -11.78 20.11 4.79
CA PHE A 110 -10.46 20.17 4.13
C PHE A 110 -10.53 21.04 2.86
N THR A 111 -9.46 21.75 2.51
CA THR A 111 -9.42 22.56 1.28
C THR A 111 -9.41 21.67 0.03
N PRO A 112 -10.26 21.95 -0.99
CA PRO A 112 -10.38 21.17 -2.23
C PRO A 112 -9.05 20.92 -2.99
N ASP A 113 -8.06 21.78 -2.78
CA ASP A 113 -6.76 21.76 -3.48
C ASP A 113 -5.99 20.44 -3.28
N GLY A 114 -6.07 19.81 -2.11
CA GLY A 114 -5.35 18.55 -1.83
C GLY A 114 -5.91 17.36 -2.62
N ILE A 115 -7.24 17.25 -2.75
CA ILE A 115 -7.90 16.14 -3.45
C ILE A 115 -7.70 16.25 -4.96
N GLU A 116 -7.72 17.47 -5.51
CA GLU A 116 -7.50 17.70 -6.94
C GLU A 116 -6.06 17.39 -7.35
N GLU A 117 -5.08 17.85 -6.55
CA GLU A 117 -3.66 17.55 -6.78
C GLU A 117 -3.38 16.05 -6.63
N GLU A 118 -3.95 15.38 -5.61
CA GLU A 118 -3.85 13.93 -5.43
C GLU A 118 -4.45 13.14 -6.60
N ALA A 119 -5.65 13.51 -7.05
CA ALA A 119 -6.31 12.84 -8.17
C ALA A 119 -5.58 13.04 -9.51
N GLU A 120 -4.96 14.20 -9.72
CA GLU A 120 -4.11 14.44 -10.90
C GLU A 120 -2.85 13.59 -10.84
N VAL A 121 -2.17 13.56 -9.68
CA VAL A 121 -0.94 12.77 -9.50
C VAL A 121 -1.15 11.28 -9.73
N SER A 122 -2.26 10.69 -9.24
CA SER A 122 -2.56 9.27 -9.48
C SER A 122 -2.79 8.94 -10.98
N THR A 123 -3.00 9.95 -11.82
CA THR A 123 -3.17 9.80 -13.28
C THR A 123 -1.95 10.18 -14.10
N LEU A 124 -0.93 10.81 -13.52
CA LEU A 124 0.28 11.23 -14.23
C LEU A 124 1.16 10.03 -14.59
N GLU A 125 1.50 9.90 -15.87
CA GLU A 125 2.50 8.95 -16.35
C GLU A 125 3.84 9.68 -16.58
N GLY A 126 4.90 9.23 -15.91
CA GLY A 126 6.28 9.69 -16.17
C GLY A 126 6.60 11.16 -15.82
N THR A 127 5.67 11.88 -15.17
CA THR A 127 5.88 13.28 -14.79
C THR A 127 6.24 13.39 -13.31
N PRO A 128 7.36 14.04 -12.91
CA PRO A 128 7.72 14.17 -11.51
C PRO A 128 6.67 14.97 -10.74
N VAL A 129 6.21 14.43 -9.60
CA VAL A 129 5.25 15.11 -8.73
C VAL A 129 5.95 16.31 -8.06
N LYS A 130 5.32 17.49 -8.13
CA LYS A 130 5.75 18.65 -7.33
C LYS A 130 5.08 18.53 -5.96
N HIS A 131 5.84 18.23 -4.92
CA HIS A 131 5.33 18.26 -3.55
C HIS A 131 5.23 19.71 -3.08
N LYS A 132 4.08 20.35 -3.28
CA LYS A 132 3.80 21.68 -2.69
C LYS A 132 3.48 21.61 -1.20
N HIS A 133 2.99 20.45 -0.75
CA HIS A 133 2.58 20.18 0.61
C HIS A 133 3.21 18.86 1.04
N GLY A 134 3.95 18.86 2.15
CA GLY A 134 4.57 17.68 2.75
C GLY A 134 5.98 17.92 3.28
N LYS A 135 6.36 17.20 4.34
CA LYS A 135 7.72 17.27 4.92
C LYS A 135 8.55 16.11 4.36
N PRO A 136 9.82 16.33 3.99
CA PRO A 136 10.67 15.22 3.56
C PRO A 136 10.90 14.29 4.76
N SER A 137 10.71 13.00 4.56
CA SER A 137 10.97 11.99 5.59
C SER A 137 12.36 11.37 5.44
N ALA A 138 12.75 10.56 6.42
CA ALA A 138 13.97 9.75 6.35
C ALA A 138 13.78 8.42 5.60
N PHE A 139 12.57 8.16 5.09
CA PHE A 139 12.23 6.87 4.48
C PHE A 139 12.41 6.89 2.96
N ALA A 140 12.84 5.73 2.44
CA ALA A 140 12.94 5.49 1.00
C ALA A 140 11.73 4.69 0.51
N CYS A 141 11.25 5.01 -0.68
CA CYS A 141 10.18 4.30 -1.35
C CYS A 141 10.63 2.86 -1.66
N PRO A 142 9.94 1.82 -1.16
CA PRO A 142 10.32 0.43 -1.42
C PRO A 142 10.35 0.03 -2.90
N GLU A 143 9.57 0.73 -3.74
CA GLU A 143 9.44 0.40 -5.17
C GLU A 143 10.43 1.14 -6.08
N CYS A 144 10.90 2.33 -5.70
CA CYS A 144 11.78 3.13 -6.57
C CYS A 144 13.02 3.70 -5.87
N SER A 145 13.20 3.42 -4.58
CA SER A 145 14.28 3.92 -3.73
C SER A 145 14.39 5.44 -3.63
N GLY A 146 13.40 6.19 -4.11
CA GLY A 146 13.32 7.65 -3.96
C GLY A 146 12.87 8.08 -2.57
N VAL A 147 13.21 9.30 -2.15
CA VAL A 147 12.79 9.86 -0.85
C VAL A 147 11.27 9.96 -0.77
N LEU A 148 10.70 9.50 0.34
CA LEU A 148 9.28 9.67 0.68
C LEU A 148 9.03 11.00 1.38
N TRP A 149 7.93 11.64 1.03
CA TRP A 149 7.41 12.85 1.66
C TRP A 149 6.19 12.49 2.52
N GLU A 150 6.17 12.97 3.74
CA GLU A 150 5.04 12.87 4.67
C GLU A 150 3.96 13.87 4.31
N LEU A 151 2.73 13.37 4.21
CA LEU A 151 1.50 14.10 3.92
C LEU A 151 0.53 13.85 5.09
N GLU A 152 0.04 14.92 5.69
CA GLU A 152 -0.96 14.85 6.76
C GLU A 152 -2.35 15.14 6.15
N GLU A 153 -3.23 14.13 6.05
CA GLU A 153 -4.62 14.24 5.59
C GLU A 153 -5.58 14.05 6.78
N GLY A 154 -5.85 15.12 7.54
CA GLY A 154 -6.61 15.00 8.80
C GLY A 154 -5.81 14.24 9.85
N GLU A 155 -6.34 13.11 10.33
CA GLU A 155 -5.61 12.18 11.23
C GLU A 155 -4.84 11.08 10.48
N LEU A 156 -4.98 11.00 9.15
CA LEU A 156 -4.33 9.96 8.35
C LEU A 156 -2.94 10.39 7.90
N LEU A 157 -1.91 9.65 8.34
CA LEU A 157 -0.53 9.84 7.90
C LEU A 157 -0.27 9.09 6.58
N ARG A 158 0.11 9.82 5.54
CA ARG A 158 0.42 9.28 4.21
C ARG A 158 1.84 9.63 3.78
N PHE A 159 2.37 8.83 2.88
CA PHE A 159 3.71 8.96 2.32
C PHE A 159 3.63 8.94 0.81
N ARG A 160 4.42 9.78 0.14
CA ARG A 160 4.49 9.80 -1.32
C ARG A 160 5.91 10.01 -1.84
N CYS A 161 6.31 9.26 -2.86
CA CYS A 161 7.60 9.44 -3.53
C CYS A 161 7.50 10.41 -4.71
N ARG A 162 8.65 10.86 -5.23
CA ARG A 162 8.72 11.76 -6.39
C ARG A 162 8.11 11.19 -7.68
N VAL A 163 8.11 9.87 -7.81
CA VAL A 163 7.54 9.14 -8.95
C VAL A 163 6.02 8.97 -8.79
N GLY A 164 5.49 9.20 -7.58
CA GLY A 164 4.07 9.19 -7.25
C GLY A 164 3.55 7.92 -6.57
N HIS A 165 4.42 6.95 -6.21
CA HIS A 165 4.01 5.86 -5.31
C HIS A 165 3.54 6.45 -3.99
N ALA A 166 2.36 6.02 -3.53
CA ALA A 166 1.75 6.53 -2.31
C ALA A 166 1.40 5.37 -1.37
N TYR A 167 1.55 5.62 -0.08
CA TYR A 167 1.31 4.63 0.97
C TYR A 167 0.65 5.32 2.17
N THR A 168 -0.27 4.63 2.83
CA THR A 168 -0.58 4.90 4.23
C THR A 168 0.55 4.39 5.13
N ALA A 169 0.57 4.78 6.41
CA ALA A 169 1.60 4.33 7.34
C ALA A 169 1.67 2.80 7.47
N ASP A 170 0.53 2.11 7.54
CA ASP A 170 0.51 0.65 7.68
C ASP A 170 0.87 -0.05 6.37
N ALA A 171 0.38 0.44 5.22
CA ALA A 171 0.80 -0.08 3.91
C ALA A 171 2.31 0.10 3.68
N LEU A 172 2.90 1.21 4.14
CA LEU A 172 4.34 1.44 4.06
C LEU A 172 5.12 0.47 4.96
N ARG A 173 4.64 0.21 6.18
CA ARG A 173 5.25 -0.77 7.09
C ARG A 173 5.34 -2.14 6.45
N VAL A 174 4.25 -2.62 5.84
CA VAL A 174 4.24 -3.90 5.15
C VAL A 174 5.16 -3.85 3.91
N ALA A 175 5.09 -2.78 3.11
CA ALA A 175 5.96 -2.62 1.94
C ALA A 175 7.46 -2.64 2.30
N LEU A 176 7.84 -2.05 3.44
CA LEU A 176 9.21 -2.04 3.92
C LEU A 176 9.66 -3.43 4.41
N SER A 177 8.75 -4.20 5.00
CA SER A 177 8.99 -5.60 5.39
C SER A 177 9.27 -6.46 4.15
N ASP A 178 8.38 -6.39 3.15
CA ASP A 178 8.52 -7.14 1.90
C ASP A 178 9.84 -6.78 1.19
N HIS A 179 10.15 -5.49 1.10
CA HIS A 179 11.38 -5.01 0.46
C HIS A 179 12.65 -5.48 1.17
N SER A 180 12.61 -5.53 2.51
CA SER A 180 13.73 -6.05 3.30
C SER A 180 13.94 -7.55 3.04
N GLU A 181 12.86 -8.32 2.93
CA GLU A 181 12.93 -9.75 2.59
C GLU A 181 13.47 -9.97 1.17
N ASP A 182 12.97 -9.22 0.19
CA ASP A 182 13.44 -9.27 -1.20
C ASP A 182 14.95 -8.97 -1.31
N ALA A 183 15.43 -7.98 -0.55
CA ALA A 183 16.85 -7.63 -0.50
C ALA A 183 17.70 -8.76 0.09
N LEU A 184 17.23 -9.43 1.14
CA LEU A 184 17.90 -10.59 1.74
C LEU A 184 17.94 -11.78 0.77
N TRP A 185 16.85 -12.06 0.06
CA TRP A 185 16.82 -13.09 -1.00
C TRP A 185 17.78 -12.76 -2.15
N ALA A 186 17.81 -11.51 -2.61
CA ALA A 186 18.75 -11.06 -3.64
C ALA A 186 20.21 -11.21 -3.19
N ALA A 187 20.53 -10.82 -1.95
CA ALA A 187 21.87 -10.98 -1.38
C ALA A 187 22.27 -12.45 -1.27
N MET A 188 21.39 -13.33 -0.80
CA MET A 188 21.63 -14.77 -0.72
C MET A 188 21.94 -15.36 -2.11
N ARG A 189 21.12 -15.05 -3.12
CA ARG A 189 21.34 -15.51 -4.50
C ARG A 189 22.69 -15.03 -5.05
N ALA A 190 23.04 -13.76 -4.83
CA ALA A 190 24.32 -13.21 -5.28
C ALA A 190 25.53 -13.92 -4.64
N LEU A 191 25.42 -14.33 -3.37
CA LEU A 191 26.46 -15.11 -2.68
C LEU A 191 26.59 -16.52 -3.27
N GLU A 192 25.46 -17.20 -3.51
CA GLU A 192 25.44 -18.55 -4.11
C GLU A 192 26.00 -18.53 -5.55
N GLU A 193 25.62 -17.55 -6.35
CA GLU A 193 26.13 -17.36 -7.71
C GLU A 193 27.65 -17.10 -7.72
N LYS A 194 28.13 -16.26 -6.80
CA LYS A 194 29.57 -15.99 -6.63
C LYS A 194 30.33 -17.25 -6.21
N ALA A 195 29.81 -18.02 -5.26
CA ALA A 195 30.41 -19.29 -4.83
C ALA A 195 30.54 -20.27 -6.01
N ALA A 196 29.45 -20.45 -6.76
CA ALA A 196 29.43 -21.33 -7.93
C ALA A 196 30.45 -20.89 -9.00
N LEU A 197 30.56 -19.58 -9.25
CA LEU A 197 31.55 -19.03 -10.18
C LEU A 197 32.99 -19.30 -9.72
N LEU A 198 33.29 -19.04 -8.45
CA LEU A 198 34.62 -19.28 -7.87
C LEU A 198 35.02 -20.75 -7.93
N LEU A 199 34.11 -21.67 -7.60
CA LEU A 199 34.35 -23.11 -7.72
C LEU A 199 34.65 -23.50 -9.18
N ARG A 200 33.90 -22.95 -10.14
CA ARG A 200 34.13 -23.20 -11.58
C ARG A 200 35.49 -22.67 -12.03
N MET A 201 35.89 -21.48 -11.59
CA MET A 201 37.18 -20.88 -11.89
C MET A 201 38.35 -21.65 -11.26
N SER A 202 38.16 -22.22 -10.07
CA SER A 202 39.20 -22.97 -9.34
C SER A 202 39.76 -24.16 -10.13
N THR A 203 38.99 -24.71 -11.07
CA THR A 203 39.40 -25.84 -11.93
C THR A 203 40.33 -25.45 -13.10
N ARG A 204 40.51 -24.15 -13.36
CA ARG A 204 41.20 -23.62 -14.55
C ARG A 204 42.43 -22.78 -14.24
N VAL A 205 42.85 -22.74 -12.97
CA VAL A 205 43.93 -21.89 -12.49
C VAL A 205 45.02 -22.68 -11.77
N GLN A 206 46.15 -22.04 -11.53
CA GLN A 206 47.26 -22.60 -10.74
C GLN A 206 46.79 -22.98 -9.33
N GLU A 207 47.44 -23.96 -8.72
CA GLU A 207 46.95 -24.59 -7.49
C GLU A 207 46.78 -23.63 -6.31
N TRP A 208 47.70 -22.68 -6.13
CA TRP A 208 47.59 -21.68 -5.06
C TRP A 208 46.35 -20.79 -5.23
N LEU A 209 46.04 -20.38 -6.46
CA LEU A 209 44.88 -19.56 -6.78
C LEU A 209 43.59 -20.38 -6.73
N SER A 210 43.67 -21.68 -7.05
CA SER A 210 42.57 -22.64 -6.90
C SER A 210 42.15 -22.75 -5.43
N ARG A 211 43.11 -22.85 -4.49
CA ARG A 211 42.84 -22.85 -3.05
C ARG A 211 42.16 -21.56 -2.61
N GLN A 212 42.71 -20.41 -3.01
CA GLN A 212 42.11 -19.11 -2.70
C GLN A 212 40.65 -19.00 -3.16
N TYR A 213 40.33 -19.43 -4.38
CA TYR A 213 38.95 -19.41 -4.87
C TYR A 213 38.02 -20.37 -4.12
N LYS A 214 38.52 -21.53 -3.69
CA LYS A 214 37.74 -22.47 -2.88
C LYS A 214 37.46 -21.92 -1.49
N ASP A 215 38.46 -21.33 -0.85
CA ASP A 215 38.30 -20.72 0.48
C ASP A 215 37.30 -19.56 0.43
N GLU A 216 37.36 -18.72 -0.61
CA GLU A 216 36.39 -17.64 -0.82
C GLU A 216 34.98 -18.17 -1.12
N ALA A 217 34.86 -19.24 -1.92
CA ALA A 217 33.56 -19.87 -2.20
C ALA A 217 32.91 -20.43 -0.92
N GLU A 218 33.69 -21.12 -0.08
CA GLU A 218 33.20 -21.66 1.20
C GLU A 218 32.72 -20.53 2.14
N ALA A 219 33.41 -19.39 2.16
CA ALA A 219 32.96 -18.22 2.92
C ALA A 219 31.62 -17.67 2.40
N MET A 220 31.43 -17.58 1.09
CA MET A 220 30.16 -17.12 0.49
C MET A 220 29.02 -18.09 0.79
N GLU A 221 29.26 -19.41 0.71
CA GLU A 221 28.27 -20.44 1.06
C GLU A 221 27.84 -20.34 2.53
N LYS A 222 28.80 -20.14 3.45
CA LYS A 222 28.49 -19.93 4.88
C LYS A 222 27.60 -18.70 5.10
N HIS A 223 27.88 -17.58 4.42
CA HIS A 223 27.03 -16.39 4.50
C HIS A 223 25.63 -16.63 3.93
N ALA A 224 25.52 -17.33 2.80
CA ALA A 224 24.22 -17.66 2.21
C ALA A 224 23.36 -18.54 3.14
N VAL A 225 23.97 -19.51 3.83
CA VAL A 225 23.28 -20.35 4.83
C VAL A 225 22.75 -19.50 5.98
N GLU A 226 23.51 -18.52 6.46
CA GLU A 226 23.06 -17.65 7.55
C GLU A 226 21.91 -16.74 7.12
N LEU A 227 21.98 -16.15 5.92
CA LEU A 227 20.86 -15.38 5.37
C LEU A 227 19.61 -16.22 5.21
N ARG A 228 19.75 -17.49 4.78
CA ARG A 228 18.61 -18.41 4.65
C ARG A 228 17.94 -18.68 5.99
N ARG A 229 18.69 -18.80 7.09
CA ARG A 229 18.10 -18.97 8.43
C ARG A 229 17.27 -17.76 8.84
N ILE A 230 17.78 -16.55 8.60
CA ILE A 230 17.06 -15.30 8.89
C ILE A 230 15.75 -15.25 8.10
N LEU A 231 15.79 -15.58 6.80
CA LEU A 231 14.62 -15.59 5.93
C LEU A 231 13.54 -16.57 6.41
N LEU A 232 13.92 -17.80 6.79
CA LEU A 232 12.98 -18.80 7.30
C LEU A 232 12.36 -18.36 8.64
N ALA A 233 13.16 -17.79 9.54
CA ALA A 233 12.65 -17.28 10.82
C ALA A 233 11.65 -16.13 10.63
N ASN A 234 11.86 -15.26 9.63
CA ASN A 234 10.92 -14.20 9.30
C ASN A 234 9.58 -14.74 8.77
N GLN A 235 9.60 -15.83 7.99
CA GLN A 235 8.39 -16.47 7.48
C GLN A 235 7.56 -17.09 8.61
N GLU A 236 8.21 -17.81 9.55
CA GLU A 236 7.54 -18.37 10.72
C GLU A 236 6.88 -17.28 11.60
N LEU A 237 7.54 -16.13 11.75
CA LEU A 237 6.98 -14.97 12.45
C LEU A 237 5.76 -14.39 11.71
N ALA A 238 5.79 -14.31 10.38
CA ALA A 238 4.68 -13.81 9.58
C ALA A 238 3.47 -14.74 9.66
N GLU A 239 3.67 -16.06 9.61
CA GLU A 239 2.60 -17.06 9.74
C GLU A 239 1.94 -17.01 11.12
N THR A 240 2.74 -16.86 12.19
CA THR A 240 2.22 -16.73 13.56
C THR A 240 1.39 -15.45 13.76
N GLN A 241 1.78 -14.35 13.10
CA GLN A 241 1.03 -13.09 13.14
C GLN A 241 -0.28 -13.15 12.33
N ALA A 242 -0.30 -13.90 11.23
CA ALA A 242 -1.51 -14.12 10.44
C ALA A 242 -2.57 -14.90 11.24
N ASP A 243 -2.17 -16.01 11.88
CA ASP A 243 -3.07 -16.87 12.68
C ASP A 243 -3.70 -16.14 13.88
N THR A 244 -2.98 -15.19 14.48
CA THR A 244 -3.50 -14.39 15.60
C THR A 244 -4.43 -13.26 15.16
N SER A 245 -4.34 -12.82 13.90
CA SER A 245 -5.19 -11.77 13.33
C SER A 245 -6.54 -12.29 12.80
N ASP A 246 -6.63 -13.57 12.40
CA ASP A 246 -7.88 -14.21 11.98
C ASP A 246 -8.73 -14.73 13.16
N ALA A 247 -8.16 -14.75 14.37
CA ALA A 247 -8.81 -15.23 15.59
C ALA A 247 -9.44 -14.13 16.47
N ALA A 248 -9.33 -12.86 16.08
CA ALA A 248 -9.79 -11.68 16.82
C ALA A 248 -10.86 -10.89 16.04
#